data_AF-G2P797-F1
#
_entry.id   AF-G2P797-F1
#
_cell.length_a   1.000
_cell.length_b   1.000
_cell.length_c   1.000
_cell.angle_alpha   90.00
_cell.angle_beta   90.00
_cell.angle_gamma   90.00
#
_symmetry.space_group_name_H-M   'P 1'
#
loop_
_entity.id
_entity.type
_entity.pdbx_description
1 polymer ?
#
loop_
_entity_poly.entity_id
_entity_poly.type
_entity_poly.pdbx_seq_one_letter_code
_entity_poly.pdbx_strand_id
1 'polypeptide(L)'
;MTTVATVRDTGQLDDITAADIANLWNAAYPTMRTILTASINELRDRIRREGWAQDNLLNSDGGSDRDLGAKVARLENLRCSLGQLDRGTYRGCTRSPGGFSAIHAYWAVRDVLIATSINDRDLAAVYELAAILSRTSDARQRELAARRSG
;
A
#
# COMPACT_ATOMS: atom_id res chain seq x y z
N MET A 1 -2.74 14.89 -0.01
CA MET A 1 -4.13 15.04 0.48
C MET A 1 -5.03 14.65 -0.66
N THR A 2 -5.60 13.46 -0.56
CA THR A 2 -6.49 12.87 -1.55
C THR A 2 -7.83 13.60 -1.53
N THR A 3 -8.38 13.91 -2.70
CA THR A 3 -9.70 14.55 -2.82
C THR A 3 -10.75 13.55 -3.31
N VAL A 4 -12.03 13.86 -3.11
CA VAL A 4 -13.14 13.07 -3.68
C VAL A 4 -13.00 12.96 -5.20
N ALA A 5 -12.63 14.05 -5.89
CA ALA A 5 -12.39 14.05 -7.32
C ALA A 5 -11.28 13.07 -7.72
N THR A 6 -10.18 13.04 -6.96
CA THR A 6 -9.07 12.10 -7.19
C THR A 6 -9.50 10.64 -7.05
N VAL A 7 -10.34 10.32 -6.07
CA VAL A 7 -10.87 8.96 -5.86
C VAL A 7 -11.89 8.61 -6.95
N ARG A 8 -12.70 9.57 -7.36
CA ARG A 8 -13.75 9.43 -8.38
C ARG A 8 -13.19 9.29 -9.79
N ASP A 9 -11.99 9.80 -10.09
CA ASP A 9 -11.43 9.97 -11.44
C ASP A 9 -11.38 8.67 -12.28
N THR A 10 -11.56 7.50 -11.66
CA THR A 10 -11.69 6.21 -12.37
C THR A 10 -13.13 5.87 -12.82
N GLY A 11 -14.13 6.70 -12.47
CA GLY A 11 -15.55 6.54 -12.80
C GLY A 11 -16.23 5.35 -12.12
N GLN A 12 -15.55 4.69 -11.18
CA GLN A 12 -15.93 3.37 -10.66
C GLN A 12 -16.59 3.41 -9.27
N LEU A 13 -16.67 4.59 -8.65
CA LEU A 13 -17.18 4.77 -7.30
C LEU A 13 -18.28 5.82 -7.30
N ASP A 14 -19.33 5.57 -6.53
CA ASP A 14 -20.33 6.60 -6.23
C ASP A 14 -19.73 7.70 -5.34
N ASP A 15 -20.39 8.85 -5.30
CA ASP A 15 -19.88 10.04 -4.62
C ASP A 15 -19.77 9.87 -3.10
N ILE A 16 -20.63 9.04 -2.49
CA ILE A 16 -20.61 8.78 -1.05
C ILE A 16 -19.39 7.91 -0.73
N THR A 17 -19.23 6.79 -1.43
CA THR A 17 -18.08 5.88 -1.25
C THR A 17 -16.76 6.61 -1.54
N ALA A 18 -16.72 7.46 -2.57
CA ALA A 18 -15.52 8.23 -2.88
C ALA A 18 -15.17 9.25 -1.79
N ALA A 19 -16.17 9.89 -1.17
CA ALA A 19 -15.98 10.81 -0.05
C ALA A 19 -15.48 10.09 1.20
N ASP A 20 -16.08 8.95 1.55
CA ASP A 20 -15.66 8.14 2.70
C ASP A 20 -14.22 7.65 2.54
N ILE A 21 -13.86 7.14 1.35
CA ILE A 21 -12.49 6.72 1.05
C ILE A 21 -11.52 7.90 1.15
N ALA A 22 -11.86 9.07 0.60
CA ALA A 22 -10.97 10.23 0.67
C ALA A 22 -10.73 10.68 2.12
N ASN A 23 -11.78 10.72 2.94
CA ASN A 23 -11.69 11.08 4.35
C ASN A 23 -10.83 10.08 5.14
N LEU A 24 -11.13 8.79 5.01
CA LEU A 24 -10.38 7.72 5.69
C LEU A 24 -8.93 7.64 5.21
N TRP A 25 -8.70 7.84 3.90
CA TRP A 25 -7.35 7.89 3.35
C TRP A 25 -6.53 9.02 3.98
N ASN A 26 -7.07 10.24 4.02
CA ASN A 26 -6.36 11.38 4.60
C ASN A 26 -6.09 11.20 6.10
N ALA A 27 -6.99 10.53 6.83
CA ALA A 27 -6.78 10.19 8.24
C ALA A 27 -5.70 9.12 8.43
N ALA A 28 -5.70 8.06 7.60
CA ALA A 28 -4.79 6.92 7.73
C ALA A 28 -3.39 7.16 7.13
N TYR A 29 -3.29 8.00 6.10
CA TYR A 29 -2.07 8.15 5.30
C TYR A 29 -0.83 8.57 6.10
N PRO A 30 -0.91 9.54 7.03
CA PRO A 30 0.25 9.88 7.88
C PRO A 30 0.75 8.68 8.68
N THR A 31 -0.16 7.92 9.30
CA THR A 31 0.18 6.71 10.09
C THR A 31 0.84 5.65 9.22
N MET A 32 0.27 5.33 8.05
CA MET A 32 0.85 4.36 7.11
C MET A 32 2.26 4.77 6.66
N ARG A 33 2.51 6.06 6.41
CA ARG A 33 3.84 6.56 6.07
C ARG A 33 4.82 6.42 7.22
N THR A 34 4.39 6.71 8.45
CA THR A 34 5.23 6.59 9.65
C THR A 34 5.64 5.14 9.86
N ILE A 35 4.70 4.20 9.81
CA ILE A 35 4.95 2.75 9.91
C ILE A 35 6.01 2.32 8.90
N LEU A 36 5.77 2.57 7.60
CA LEU A 36 6.71 2.15 6.56
C LEU A 36 8.08 2.81 6.72
N THR A 37 8.14 4.07 7.15
CA THR A 37 9.42 4.75 7.41
C THR A 37 10.18 4.07 8.54
N ALA A 38 9.50 3.77 9.65
CA ALA A 38 10.08 3.08 10.79
C ALA A 38 10.58 1.68 10.40
N SER A 39 9.75 0.88 9.73
CA SER A 39 10.11 -0.48 9.30
C SER A 39 11.30 -0.48 8.32
N ILE A 40 11.32 0.45 7.34
CA ILE A 40 12.45 0.57 6.41
C ILE A 40 13.73 0.93 7.16
N ASN A 41 13.68 1.89 8.09
CA ASN A 41 14.85 2.31 8.85
C ASN A 41 15.36 1.20 9.76
N GLU A 42 14.47 0.49 10.45
CA GLU A 42 14.81 -0.64 11.32
C GLU A 42 15.52 -1.75 10.55
N LEU A 43 15.00 -2.11 9.37
CA LEU A 43 15.64 -3.11 8.51
C LEU A 43 17.01 -2.64 8.00
N ARG A 44 17.14 -1.38 7.59
CA ARG A 44 18.41 -0.81 7.16
C ARG A 44 19.44 -0.72 8.29
N ASP A 45 19.00 -0.39 9.51
CA ASP A 45 19.85 -0.38 10.70
C ASP A 45 20.30 -1.80 11.04
N ARG A 46 19.41 -2.78 10.94
CA ARG A 46 19.73 -4.20 11.13
C ARG A 46 20.79 -4.68 10.14
N ILE A 47 20.59 -4.45 8.84
CA ILE A 47 21.57 -4.78 7.78
C ILE A 47 22.94 -4.17 8.09
N ARG A 48 22.96 -2.89 8.52
CA ARG A 48 24.21 -2.19 8.90
C ARG A 48 24.87 -2.80 10.13
N ARG A 49 24.11 -3.10 11.18
CA ARG A 49 24.64 -3.70 12.43
C ARG A 49 25.19 -5.10 12.22
N GLU A 50 24.51 -5.89 11.42
CA GLU A 50 24.88 -7.29 11.16
C GLU A 50 26.04 -7.40 10.15
N GLY A 51 26.53 -6.26 9.62
CA GLY A 51 27.77 -6.19 8.84
C GLY A 51 27.66 -6.82 7.45
N TRP A 52 26.45 -6.86 6.89
CA TRP A 52 26.18 -7.52 5.61
C TRP A 52 26.72 -6.69 4.45
N ALA A 53 27.99 -6.92 4.10
CA ALA A 53 28.59 -6.39 2.90
C ALA A 53 28.00 -7.07 1.65
N GLN A 54 27.79 -6.30 0.60
CA GLN A 54 27.32 -6.75 -0.71
C GLN A 54 28.13 -7.96 -1.26
N ASP A 55 29.39 -8.10 -0.84
CA ASP A 55 30.30 -9.20 -1.21
C ASP A 55 29.93 -10.58 -0.63
N ASN A 56 29.08 -10.64 0.40
CA ASN A 56 28.61 -11.92 0.97
C ASN A 56 27.45 -12.56 0.19
N LEU A 57 26.86 -11.87 -0.80
CA LEU A 57 25.74 -12.39 -1.61
C LEU A 57 26.08 -13.63 -2.45
N LEU A 58 27.37 -13.90 -2.67
CA LEU A 58 27.85 -15.03 -3.45
C LEU A 58 28.16 -16.28 -2.61
N ASN A 59 28.33 -16.15 -1.29
CA ASN A 59 28.81 -17.23 -0.40
C ASN A 59 27.89 -17.52 0.80
N SER A 60 26.88 -16.69 1.08
CA SER A 60 25.85 -17.01 2.08
C SER A 60 24.96 -18.14 1.57
N ASP A 61 24.51 -19.03 2.46
CA ASP A 61 23.49 -20.05 2.20
C ASP A 61 22.14 -19.39 1.86
N GLY A 62 22.07 -18.85 0.64
CA GLY A 62 20.97 -18.53 -0.27
C GLY A 62 19.65 -17.92 0.19
N GLY A 63 19.39 -17.70 1.47
CA GLY A 63 18.05 -17.45 1.99
C GLY A 63 17.85 -16.08 2.64
N SER A 64 18.51 -15.81 3.77
CA SER A 64 18.16 -14.69 4.67
C SER A 64 18.52 -13.31 4.16
N ASP A 65 19.69 -13.18 3.51
CA ASP A 65 20.29 -11.87 3.23
C ASP A 65 19.65 -11.24 1.97
N ARG A 66 19.44 -12.07 0.95
CA ARG A 66 18.66 -11.70 -0.24
C ARG A 66 17.22 -11.37 0.14
N ASP A 67 16.66 -12.06 1.14
CA ASP A 67 15.29 -11.84 1.61
C ASP A 67 15.13 -10.50 2.32
N LEU A 68 16.09 -10.07 3.15
CA LEU A 68 16.01 -8.79 3.84
C LEU A 68 16.25 -7.59 2.92
N GLY A 69 17.21 -7.68 1.99
CA GLY A 69 17.38 -6.67 0.94
C GLY A 69 16.12 -6.56 0.05
N ALA A 70 15.54 -7.69 -0.36
CA ALA A 70 14.29 -7.72 -1.11
C ALA A 70 13.11 -7.14 -0.30
N LYS A 71 13.06 -7.40 1.01
CA LYS A 71 12.04 -6.85 1.91
C LYS A 71 12.14 -5.33 2.01
N VAL A 72 13.35 -4.77 2.16
CA VAL A 72 13.54 -3.31 2.14
C VAL A 72 13.05 -2.71 0.82
N ALA A 73 13.48 -3.26 -0.31
CA ALA A 73 13.04 -2.81 -1.63
C ALA A 73 11.50 -2.89 -1.81
N ARG A 74 10.87 -3.95 -1.29
CA ARG A 74 9.41 -4.11 -1.29
C ARG A 74 8.70 -3.00 -0.49
N LEU A 75 9.18 -2.68 0.71
CA LEU A 75 8.60 -1.64 1.55
C LEU A 75 8.81 -0.24 0.96
N GLU A 76 9.94 0.02 0.31
CA GLU A 76 10.20 1.27 -0.41
C GLU A 76 9.26 1.44 -1.60
N ASN A 77 9.07 0.39 -2.39
CA ASN A 77 8.11 0.37 -3.50
C ASN A 77 6.67 0.55 -3.01
N LEU A 78 6.31 -0.06 -1.89
CA LEU A 78 5.00 0.13 -1.26
C LEU A 78 4.81 1.60 -0.82
N ARG A 79 5.81 2.19 -0.15
CA ARG A 79 5.79 3.60 0.25
C ARG A 79 5.68 4.53 -0.96
N CYS A 80 6.38 4.23 -2.05
CA CYS A 80 6.28 4.97 -3.30
C CYS A 80 4.85 4.87 -3.88
N SER A 81 4.29 3.68 -3.93
CA SER A 81 2.93 3.41 -4.43
C SER A 81 1.88 4.16 -3.62
N LEU A 82 1.96 4.17 -2.28
CA LEU A 82 1.10 5.00 -1.42
C LEU A 82 1.24 6.48 -1.73
N GLY A 83 2.46 6.97 -1.99
CA GLY A 83 2.70 8.34 -2.41
C GLY A 83 2.08 8.69 -3.77
N GLN A 84 2.04 7.74 -4.71
CA GLN A 84 1.39 7.95 -5.99
C GLN A 84 -0.14 7.91 -5.85
N LEU A 85 -0.68 7.01 -5.02
CA LEU A 85 -2.11 6.95 -4.72
C LEU A 85 -2.60 8.24 -4.05
N ASP A 86 -1.88 8.77 -3.05
CA ASP A 86 -2.23 10.05 -2.38
C ASP A 86 -2.28 11.25 -3.33
N ARG A 87 -1.49 11.20 -4.42
CA ARG A 87 -1.45 12.27 -5.43
C ARG A 87 -2.36 12.00 -6.63
N GLY A 88 -3.03 10.84 -6.69
CA GLY A 88 -3.79 10.44 -7.86
C GLY A 88 -2.93 10.18 -9.10
N THR A 89 -1.65 9.84 -8.93
CA THR A 89 -0.71 9.59 -10.04
C THR A 89 -0.35 8.12 -10.20
N TYR A 90 -1.02 7.23 -9.45
CA TYR A 90 -0.72 5.80 -9.48
C TYR A 90 -1.05 5.19 -10.84
N ARG A 91 -0.16 4.35 -11.35
CA ARG A 91 -0.33 3.65 -12.62
C ARG A 91 -0.16 2.15 -12.39
N GLY A 92 -1.23 1.39 -12.64
CA GLY A 92 -1.18 -0.08 -12.55
C GLY A 92 -0.39 -0.72 -13.70
N CYS A 93 -0.27 -0.02 -14.83
CA CYS A 93 0.64 -0.39 -15.91
C CYS A 93 1.17 0.85 -16.62
N THR A 94 2.22 0.69 -17.44
CA THR A 94 2.84 1.82 -18.17
C THR A 94 1.87 2.56 -19.11
N ARG A 95 0.79 1.90 -19.53
CA ARG A 95 -0.23 2.43 -20.44
C ARG A 95 -1.49 2.96 -19.76
N SER A 96 -1.70 2.72 -18.46
CA SER A 96 -2.89 3.22 -17.76
C SER A 96 -2.75 4.71 -17.47
N PRO A 97 -3.84 5.50 -17.58
CA PRO A 97 -3.85 6.86 -17.04
C PRO A 97 -3.51 6.82 -15.54
N GLY A 98 -2.80 7.84 -15.06
CA GLY A 98 -2.55 7.98 -13.62
C GLY A 98 -3.84 8.28 -12.90
N GLY A 99 -4.08 7.65 -11.76
CA GLY A 99 -5.29 7.89 -10.98
C GLY A 99 -5.24 7.20 -9.62
N PHE A 100 -6.28 7.41 -8.80
CA PHE A 100 -6.48 6.62 -7.59
C PHE A 100 -7.09 5.26 -7.95
N SER A 101 -6.50 4.16 -7.48
CA SER A 101 -7.03 2.81 -7.71
C SER A 101 -7.47 2.20 -6.38
N ALA A 102 -8.78 2.01 -6.18
CA ALA A 102 -9.32 1.43 -4.94
C ALA A 102 -8.79 0.02 -4.66
N ILE A 103 -8.63 -0.80 -5.70
CA ILE A 103 -8.04 -2.13 -5.58
C ILE A 103 -6.58 -2.02 -5.14
N HIS A 104 -5.74 -1.22 -5.80
CA HIS A 104 -4.33 -1.10 -5.38
C HIS A 104 -4.17 -0.41 -4.02
N ALA A 105 -5.04 0.52 -3.69
CA ALA A 105 -5.14 1.08 -2.35
C ALA A 105 -5.41 -0.02 -1.31
N TYR A 106 -6.35 -0.94 -1.59
CA TYR A 106 -6.61 -2.08 -0.70
C TYR A 106 -5.36 -2.94 -0.49
N TRP A 107 -4.70 -3.35 -1.58
CA TRP A 107 -3.47 -4.15 -1.50
C TRP A 107 -2.35 -3.43 -0.73
N ALA A 108 -2.19 -2.14 -0.98
CA ALA A 108 -1.18 -1.33 -0.29
C ALA A 108 -1.47 -1.22 1.21
N VAL A 109 -2.72 -0.94 1.60
CA VAL A 109 -3.13 -0.88 3.01
C VAL A 109 -2.95 -2.22 3.69
N ARG A 110 -3.30 -3.33 3.02
CA ARG A 110 -3.07 -4.68 3.55
C ARG A 110 -1.59 -4.95 3.79
N ASP A 111 -0.73 -4.59 2.84
CA ASP A 111 0.71 -4.81 2.97
C ASP A 111 1.34 -3.88 4.04
N VAL A 112 0.76 -2.70 4.31
CA VAL A 112 1.12 -1.88 5.49
C VAL A 112 0.75 -2.60 6.79
N LEU A 113 -0.45 -3.17 6.90
CA LEU A 113 -0.89 -3.93 8.07
C LEU A 113 -0.08 -5.22 8.30
N ILE A 114 0.58 -5.75 7.26
CA ILE A 114 1.54 -6.85 7.42
C ILE A 114 2.88 -6.33 7.96
N ALA A 115 3.24 -5.09 7.63
CA ALA A 115 4.47 -4.45 8.09
C ALA A 115 4.36 -3.85 9.51
N THR A 116 3.14 -3.66 10.04
CA THR A 116 2.92 -3.11 11.38
C THR A 116 3.40 -4.03 12.48
N SER A 117 3.93 -3.42 13.53
CA SER A 117 4.23 -4.06 14.81
C SER A 117 3.05 -3.90 15.77
N ILE A 118 2.99 -4.76 16.80
CA ILE A 118 1.96 -4.70 17.85
C ILE A 118 1.96 -3.37 18.63
N ASN A 119 3.06 -2.62 18.58
CA ASN A 119 3.24 -1.36 19.28
C ASN A 119 2.81 -0.13 18.46
N ASP A 120 2.45 -0.31 17.18
CA ASP A 120 2.02 0.81 16.35
C ASP A 120 0.69 1.38 16.86
N ARG A 121 0.66 2.70 17.03
CA ARG A 121 -0.51 3.44 17.51
C ARG A 121 -1.30 4.02 16.33
N ASP A 122 -2.50 4.49 16.61
CA ASP A 122 -3.36 5.21 15.66
C ASP A 122 -3.75 4.38 14.42
N LEU A 123 -3.85 3.05 14.60
CA LEU A 123 -4.21 2.11 13.53
C LEU A 123 -5.72 2.09 13.21
N ALA A 124 -6.57 2.72 14.04
CA ALA A 124 -8.02 2.68 13.85
C ALA A 124 -8.45 3.13 12.45
N ALA A 125 -7.95 4.29 12.00
CA ALA A 125 -8.22 4.80 10.66
C ALA A 125 -7.68 3.88 9.54
N VAL A 126 -6.56 3.18 9.79
CA VAL A 126 -5.98 2.23 8.83
C VAL A 126 -6.87 1.00 8.68
N TYR A 127 -7.40 0.47 9.79
CA TYR A 127 -8.33 -0.66 9.77
C TYR A 127 -9.67 -0.29 9.15
N GLU A 128 -10.22 0.89 9.46
CA GLU A 128 -11.45 1.40 8.85
C GLU A 128 -11.28 1.59 7.34
N LEU A 129 -10.15 2.16 6.91
CA LEU A 129 -9.79 2.29 5.51
C LEU A 129 -9.67 0.92 4.83
N ALA A 130 -9.03 -0.06 5.47
CA ALA A 130 -8.93 -1.41 4.94
C ALA A 130 -10.32 -2.04 4.73
N ALA A 131 -11.22 -1.83 5.69
CA ALA A 131 -12.57 -2.38 5.64
C ALA A 131 -13.40 -1.79 4.49
N ILE A 132 -13.38 -0.47 4.29
CA ILE A 132 -14.12 0.15 3.18
C ILE A 132 -13.53 -0.28 1.83
N LEU A 133 -12.20 -0.27 1.68
CA LEU A 133 -11.54 -0.66 0.43
C LEU A 133 -11.76 -2.14 0.09
N SER A 134 -11.80 -3.02 1.10
CA SER A 134 -12.16 -4.43 0.93
C SER A 134 -13.59 -4.58 0.41
N ARG A 135 -14.58 -3.94 1.05
CA ARG A 135 -15.98 -3.99 0.61
C ARG A 135 -16.15 -3.47 -0.82
N THR A 136 -15.51 -2.36 -1.14
CA THR A 136 -15.53 -1.77 -2.48
C THR A 136 -14.91 -2.70 -3.53
N SER A 137 -13.79 -3.35 -3.19
CA SER A 137 -13.13 -4.30 -4.09
C SER A 137 -13.96 -5.56 -4.32
N ASP A 138 -14.61 -6.10 -3.28
CA ASP A 138 -15.50 -7.26 -3.36
C ASP A 138 -16.72 -6.97 -4.24
N ALA A 139 -17.37 -5.82 -4.03
CA ALA A 139 -18.52 -5.41 -4.84
C ALA A 139 -18.15 -5.34 -6.33
N ARG A 140 -16.97 -4.78 -6.64
CA ARG A 140 -16.43 -4.71 -8.00
C ARG A 140 -16.20 -6.10 -8.61
N GLN A 141 -15.59 -7.01 -7.86
CA GLN A 141 -15.33 -8.37 -8.36
C GLN A 141 -16.63 -9.12 -8.67
N ARG A 142 -17.66 -8.97 -7.82
CA ARG A 142 -18.98 -9.56 -8.08
C ARG A 142 -19.64 -9.00 -9.34
N GLU A 143 -19.55 -7.69 -9.55
CA GLU A 143 -20.07 -7.04 -10.76
C GLU A 143 -19.37 -7.57 -12.03
N LEU A 144 -18.03 -7.66 -12.00
CA LEU A 144 -17.25 -8.19 -13.13
C LEU A 144 -17.56 -9.67 -13.38
N ALA A 145 -17.78 -10.47 -12.34
CA ALA A 145 -18.18 -11.87 -12.47
C ALA A 145 -19.56 -11.99 -13.11
N ALA A 146 -20.53 -11.18 -12.68
CA ALA A 146 -21.88 -11.16 -13.26
C ALA A 146 -21.86 -10.80 -14.76
N ARG A 147 -21.04 -9.83 -15.17
CA ARG A 147 -20.88 -9.43 -16.59
C ARG A 147 -20.21 -10.48 -17.47
N ARG A 148 -19.49 -11.44 -16.88
CA ARG A 148 -18.84 -12.54 -17.63
C ARG A 148 -19.75 -13.75 -17.79
N SER A 149 -20.79 -13.85 -16.97
CA SER A 149 -21.72 -14.98 -16.94
C SER A 149 -23.03 -14.73 -17.69
N GLY A 150 -23.25 -13.53 -18.23
CA GLY A 150 -24.40 -13.17 -19.06
C GLY A 150 -23.96 -12.75 -20.45
#